data_AF-A0A957QSK0-F1
#
_entry.id   AF-A0A957QSK0-F1
#
_cell.length_a   1.000
_cell.length_b   1.000
_cell.length_c   1.000
_cell.angle_alpha   90.00
_cell.angle_beta   90.00
_cell.angle_gamma   90.00
#
_symmetry.space_group_name_H-M   'P 1'
#
loop_
_entity.id
_entity.type
_entity.pdbx_description
1 polymer ?
#
loop_
_entity_poly.entity_id
_entity_poly.type
_entity_poly.pdbx_seq_one_letter_code
_entity_poly.pdbx_strand_id
1 'polypeptide(L)'
;GFWDWVGGRYSMDSAIGLSTMIAIGPDNFRAMLAGFHAMDEHFRTAPFERNMPVIMGLLGIWYNNFFGAESIAVLPYDQYLKRFPAYLQQLTMESNGKYITLDGVPVDYQTGPIYWGEPGTNGQHSFYQLLHQGTKLVPCDFIGFCQSLNPLGNHHDLLMSNVFAQGEALAFGKTAEQVRAEGTPEWLVPHRTFEGNRPSTTILAERLTPEMLGKLVALYEHSVFTQGIIWEIDSFDQWGVELGKVLAKKIIGELGDAEPELQHDSSTNALIRRYRGLR
;
A
#
# COMPACT_ATOMS: atom_id res chain seq x y z
N GLY A 1 11.61 26.59 0.27
CA GLY A 1 10.83 25.80 1.24
C GLY A 1 9.40 25.70 0.74
N PHE A 2 8.59 24.85 1.37
CA PHE A 2 7.16 24.73 1.13
C PHE A 2 6.41 25.08 2.44
N TRP A 3 5.08 25.00 2.45
CA TRP A 3 4.24 25.45 3.56
C TRP A 3 3.89 24.35 4.55
N ASP A 4 3.48 24.74 5.75
CA ASP A 4 3.09 23.87 6.86
C ASP A 4 1.89 22.95 6.56
N TRP A 5 0.99 23.38 5.68
CA TRP A 5 -0.15 22.56 5.24
C TRP A 5 0.23 21.45 4.25
N VAL A 6 1.48 21.37 3.79
CA VAL A 6 1.96 20.25 2.96
C VAL A 6 2.56 19.19 3.87
N GLY A 7 1.77 18.15 4.18
CA GLY A 7 2.25 16.99 4.93
C GLY A 7 3.35 16.24 4.18
N GLY A 8 4.36 15.70 4.89
CA GLY A 8 5.51 15.05 4.27
C GLY A 8 5.16 13.91 3.30
N ARG A 9 4.17 13.09 3.66
CA ARG A 9 3.65 11.97 2.83
C ARG A 9 2.74 12.41 1.66
N TYR A 10 2.40 13.70 1.58
CA TYR A 10 1.59 14.36 0.53
C TYR A 10 2.41 15.46 -0.18
N SER A 11 3.75 15.38 -0.16
CA SER A 11 4.61 16.51 -0.59
C SER A 11 5.21 16.35 -2.00
N MET A 12 4.94 15.24 -2.69
CA MET A 12 5.59 14.89 -3.97
C MET A 12 5.36 15.93 -5.07
N ASP A 13 4.20 16.57 -5.08
CA ASP A 13 3.75 17.60 -6.02
C ASP A 13 4.22 19.03 -5.63
N SER A 14 4.89 19.17 -4.48
CA SER A 14 5.43 20.44 -3.97
C SER A 14 6.89 20.69 -4.38
N ALA A 15 7.56 21.65 -3.74
CA ALA A 15 8.99 21.90 -3.88
C ALA A 15 9.88 20.69 -3.52
N ILE A 16 9.39 19.73 -2.73
CA ILE A 16 10.08 18.44 -2.50
C ILE A 16 10.28 17.67 -3.82
N GLY A 17 9.37 17.80 -4.78
CA GLY A 17 9.45 17.19 -6.10
C GLY A 17 10.54 17.76 -7.03
N LEU A 18 11.38 18.71 -6.58
CA LEU A 18 12.42 19.33 -7.40
C LEU A 18 13.37 18.30 -8.03
N SER A 19 13.80 17.27 -7.28
CA SER A 19 14.67 16.21 -7.83
C SER A 19 13.96 15.42 -8.93
N THR A 20 12.67 15.17 -8.77
CA THR A 20 11.84 14.51 -9.80
C THR A 20 11.76 15.39 -11.04
N MET A 21 11.47 16.69 -10.88
CA MET A 21 11.43 17.65 -11.98
C MET A 21 12.76 17.73 -12.74
N ILE A 22 13.90 17.69 -12.05
CA ILE A 22 15.23 17.64 -12.68
C ILE A 22 15.39 16.36 -13.51
N ALA A 23 14.94 15.21 -12.98
CA ALA A 23 15.10 13.92 -13.64
C ALA A 23 14.22 13.73 -14.89
N ILE A 24 12.96 14.21 -14.85
CA ILE A 24 12.00 14.01 -15.95
C ILE A 24 11.80 15.26 -16.82
N GLY A 25 12.36 16.40 -16.42
CA GLY A 25 12.15 17.69 -17.07
C GLY A 25 10.87 18.39 -16.61
N PRO A 26 10.80 19.73 -16.76
CA PRO A 26 9.70 20.54 -16.26
C PRO A 26 8.36 20.23 -16.94
N ASP A 27 8.35 19.86 -18.21
CA ASP A 27 7.10 19.57 -18.95
C ASP A 27 6.46 18.27 -18.47
N ASN A 28 7.26 17.23 -18.25
CA ASN A 28 6.77 15.98 -17.67
C ASN A 28 6.35 16.15 -16.20
N PHE A 29 7.04 16.99 -15.44
CA PHE A 29 6.61 17.32 -14.08
C PHE A 29 5.26 18.05 -14.08
N ARG A 30 5.06 19.03 -14.98
CA ARG A 30 3.74 19.67 -15.15
C ARG A 30 2.67 18.69 -15.60
N ALA A 31 2.99 17.74 -16.49
CA ALA A 31 2.04 16.69 -16.87
C ALA A 31 1.67 15.82 -15.67
N MET A 32 2.62 15.48 -14.80
CA MET A 32 2.34 14.79 -13.54
C MET A 32 1.39 15.60 -12.64
N LEU A 33 1.66 16.89 -12.42
CA LEU A 33 0.78 17.78 -11.66
C LEU A 33 -0.62 17.89 -12.28
N ALA A 34 -0.72 17.93 -13.60
CA ALA A 34 -2.02 17.91 -14.29
C ALA A 34 -2.78 16.59 -14.04
N GLY A 35 -2.05 15.49 -13.87
CA GLY A 35 -2.58 14.21 -13.45
C GLY A 35 -3.19 14.22 -12.04
N PHE A 36 -2.46 14.76 -11.06
CA PHE A 36 -2.98 15.01 -9.71
C PHE A 36 -4.28 15.82 -9.79
N HIS A 37 -4.21 16.99 -10.43
CA HIS A 37 -5.35 17.89 -10.56
C HIS A 37 -6.58 17.25 -11.23
N ALA A 38 -6.37 16.42 -12.26
CA ALA A 38 -7.48 15.73 -12.92
C ALA A 38 -8.20 14.74 -11.99
N MET A 39 -7.47 14.06 -11.11
CA MET A 39 -8.07 13.18 -10.11
C MET A 39 -8.71 13.97 -8.97
N ASP A 40 -8.16 15.13 -8.59
CA ASP A 40 -8.78 16.04 -7.63
C ASP A 40 -10.15 16.53 -8.11
N GLU A 41 -10.23 16.96 -9.37
CA GLU A 41 -11.49 17.41 -9.97
C GLU A 41 -12.51 16.27 -10.08
N HIS A 42 -12.05 15.05 -10.40
CA HIS A 42 -12.90 13.86 -10.36
C HIS A 42 -13.44 13.60 -8.96
N PHE A 43 -12.57 13.59 -7.94
CA PHE A 43 -12.95 13.37 -6.55
C PHE A 43 -13.93 14.44 -6.05
N ARG A 44 -13.71 15.70 -6.42
CA ARG A 44 -14.52 16.84 -5.98
C ARG A 44 -15.91 16.89 -6.63
N THR A 45 -16.06 16.41 -7.86
CA THR A 45 -17.26 16.67 -8.67
C THR A 45 -18.05 15.42 -9.09
N ALA A 46 -17.43 14.24 -9.14
CA ALA A 46 -18.13 13.03 -9.52
C ALA A 46 -19.12 12.58 -8.42
N PRO A 47 -20.33 12.13 -8.78
CA PRO A 47 -21.26 11.56 -7.80
C PRO A 47 -20.65 10.30 -7.17
N PHE A 48 -20.93 10.05 -5.89
CA PHE A 48 -20.22 9.05 -5.09
C PHE A 48 -20.21 7.64 -5.71
N GLU A 49 -21.31 7.22 -6.34
CA GLU A 49 -21.42 5.92 -7.02
C GLU A 49 -20.58 5.79 -8.31
N ARG A 50 -19.97 6.88 -8.76
CA ARG A 50 -19.00 6.91 -9.88
C ARG A 50 -17.66 7.53 -9.49
N ASN A 51 -17.47 7.80 -8.19
CA ASN A 51 -16.29 8.45 -7.68
C ASN A 51 -15.28 7.39 -7.24
N MET A 52 -14.16 7.31 -7.95
CA MET A 52 -13.23 6.18 -7.85
C MET A 52 -12.52 6.15 -6.49
N PRO A 53 -11.96 7.26 -5.97
CA PRO A 53 -11.43 7.28 -4.61
C PRO A 53 -12.48 6.93 -3.53
N VAL A 54 -13.73 7.40 -3.69
CA VAL A 54 -14.80 7.08 -2.73
C VAL A 54 -15.11 5.58 -2.72
N ILE A 55 -15.31 4.98 -3.89
CA ILE A 55 -15.57 3.54 -4.02
C ILE A 55 -14.41 2.72 -3.44
N MET A 56 -13.17 3.09 -3.75
CA MET A 56 -11.98 2.42 -3.20
C MET A 56 -11.91 2.54 -1.67
N GLY A 57 -12.18 3.73 -1.12
CA GLY A 57 -12.22 3.94 0.32
C GLY A 57 -13.31 3.11 1.01
N LEU A 58 -14.50 3.04 0.41
CA LEU A 58 -15.61 2.23 0.92
C LEU A 58 -15.34 0.73 0.84
N LEU A 59 -14.67 0.25 -0.22
CA LEU A 59 -14.21 -1.14 -0.30
C LEU A 59 -13.16 -1.46 0.78
N GLY A 60 -12.24 -0.53 1.03
CA GLY A 60 -11.28 -0.61 2.13
C GLY A 60 -11.97 -0.79 3.48
N ILE A 61 -12.94 0.07 3.79
CA ILE A 61 -13.76 -0.04 5.01
C ILE A 61 -14.56 -1.34 5.04
N TRP A 62 -15.18 -1.73 3.92
CA TRP A 62 -15.98 -2.95 3.86
C TRP A 62 -15.16 -4.17 4.28
N TYR A 63 -13.99 -4.37 3.68
CA TYR A 63 -13.16 -5.52 4.02
C TYR A 63 -12.49 -5.39 5.38
N ASN A 64 -12.01 -4.20 5.74
CA ASN A 64 -11.34 -3.98 7.03
C ASN A 64 -12.30 -4.10 8.22
N ASN A 65 -13.42 -3.38 8.19
CA ASN A 65 -14.32 -3.24 9.34
C ASN A 65 -15.37 -4.35 9.42
N PHE A 66 -15.81 -4.93 8.30
CA PHE A 66 -16.87 -5.94 8.31
C PHE A 66 -16.35 -7.36 8.07
N PHE A 67 -15.31 -7.53 7.25
CA PHE A 67 -14.68 -8.84 7.04
C PHE A 67 -13.45 -9.09 7.93
N GLY A 68 -12.97 -8.06 8.65
CA GLY A 68 -11.79 -8.17 9.51
C GLY A 68 -10.48 -8.36 8.73
N ALA A 69 -10.42 -7.92 7.47
CA ALA A 69 -9.20 -8.00 6.67
C ALA A 69 -8.18 -6.96 7.12
N GLU A 70 -7.18 -7.38 7.90
CA GLU A 70 -6.16 -6.50 8.49
C GLU A 70 -5.12 -5.96 7.48
N SER A 71 -5.12 -6.44 6.23
CA SER A 71 -4.11 -6.04 5.24
C SER A 71 -4.66 -5.93 3.82
N ILE A 72 -4.06 -5.04 3.04
CA ILE A 72 -4.34 -4.83 1.62
C ILE A 72 -3.05 -5.00 0.82
N ALA A 73 -3.09 -5.81 -0.22
CA ALA A 73 -1.96 -6.03 -1.13
C ALA A 73 -2.07 -5.11 -2.35
N VAL A 74 -1.03 -4.33 -2.65
CA VAL A 74 -0.93 -3.51 -3.86
C VAL A 74 0.09 -4.14 -4.82
N LEU A 75 -0.40 -4.56 -5.98
CA LEU A 75 0.30 -5.46 -6.89
C LEU A 75 0.44 -4.79 -8.27
N PRO A 76 1.41 -3.89 -8.46
CA PRO A 76 1.62 -3.25 -9.75
C PRO A 76 2.31 -4.20 -10.73
N TYR A 77 1.68 -4.44 -11.88
CA TYR A 77 2.26 -5.16 -13.00
C TYR A 77 3.00 -4.20 -13.93
N ASP A 78 3.92 -3.44 -13.32
CA ASP A 78 4.88 -2.58 -14.00
C ASP A 78 6.13 -2.45 -13.12
N GLN A 79 7.29 -2.80 -13.67
CA GLN A 79 8.55 -2.81 -12.91
C GLN A 79 9.01 -1.39 -12.49
N TYR A 80 8.59 -0.34 -13.19
CA TYR A 80 8.90 1.04 -12.80
C TYR A 80 8.16 1.44 -11.51
N LEU A 81 7.07 0.76 -11.17
CA LEU A 81 6.32 0.95 -9.93
C LEU A 81 6.84 0.11 -8.75
N LYS A 82 8.06 -0.44 -8.80
CA LYS A 82 8.64 -1.22 -7.70
C LYS A 82 8.71 -0.55 -6.33
N ARG A 83 8.67 0.78 -6.28
CA ARG A 83 8.63 1.55 -5.02
C ARG A 83 7.23 2.04 -4.66
N PHE A 84 6.24 1.82 -5.53
CA PHE A 84 4.89 2.31 -5.32
C PHE A 84 4.23 1.67 -4.08
N PRO A 85 4.33 0.35 -3.82
CA PRO A 85 3.81 -0.22 -2.56
C PRO A 85 4.46 0.39 -1.31
N ALA A 86 5.78 0.66 -1.34
CA ALA A 86 6.50 1.28 -0.24
C ALA A 86 6.12 2.75 -0.04
N TYR A 87 5.85 3.49 -1.12
CA TYR A 87 5.30 4.84 -1.04
C TYR A 87 3.91 4.82 -0.40
N LEU A 88 3.04 3.89 -0.84
CA LEU A 88 1.69 3.74 -0.29
C LEU A 88 1.69 3.30 1.17
N GLN A 89 2.66 2.50 1.62
CA GLN A 89 2.81 2.16 3.04
C GLN A 89 2.88 3.40 3.91
N GLN A 90 3.72 4.37 3.53
CA GLN A 90 3.80 5.62 4.27
C GLN A 90 2.49 6.40 4.16
N LEU A 91 1.98 6.57 2.94
CA LEU A 91 0.76 7.34 2.68
C LEU A 91 -0.44 6.81 3.47
N THR A 92 -0.67 5.50 3.51
CA THR A 92 -1.88 4.92 4.11
C THR A 92 -1.70 4.68 5.60
N MET A 93 -0.59 4.03 6.01
CA MET A 93 -0.40 3.58 7.39
C MET A 93 -0.04 4.73 8.33
N GLU A 94 0.75 5.71 7.89
CA GLU A 94 1.06 6.89 8.70
C GLU A 94 -0.14 7.84 8.81
N SER A 95 -0.97 7.93 7.77
CA SER A 95 -2.21 8.71 7.80
C SER A 95 -3.26 8.09 8.71
N ASN A 96 -3.64 6.83 8.46
CA ASN A 96 -4.84 6.24 9.06
C ASN A 96 -4.56 5.22 10.17
N GLY A 97 -3.29 4.97 10.52
CA GLY A 97 -2.90 4.13 11.67
C GLY A 97 -3.14 4.82 13.01
N LYS A 98 -4.39 5.19 13.29
CA LYS A 98 -4.81 5.99 14.45
C LYS A 98 -5.86 5.24 15.25
N TYR A 99 -5.93 5.51 16.56
CA TYR A 99 -6.92 4.89 17.45
C TYR A 99 -7.75 5.93 18.24
N ILE A 100 -7.54 7.22 17.96
CA ILE A 100 -8.23 8.35 18.59
C ILE A 100 -8.91 9.15 17.48
N THR A 101 -10.19 9.46 17.65
CA THR A 101 -10.94 10.33 16.75
C THR A 101 -10.51 11.80 16.90
N LEU A 102 -10.96 12.65 15.99
CA LEU A 102 -10.74 14.10 16.03
C LEU A 102 -11.27 14.75 17.33
N ASP A 103 -12.29 14.17 17.94
CA ASP A 103 -12.87 14.61 19.22
C ASP A 103 -12.10 14.10 20.44
N GLY A 104 -11.01 13.34 20.25
CA GLY A 104 -10.16 12.83 21.32
C GLY A 104 -10.70 11.56 21.99
N VAL A 105 -11.58 10.81 21.33
CA VAL A 105 -12.20 9.59 21.87
C VAL A 105 -11.54 8.35 21.26
N PRO A 106 -11.25 7.30 22.05
CA PRO A 106 -10.81 6.01 21.51
C PRO A 106 -11.85 5.38 20.58
N VAL A 107 -11.41 4.90 19.42
CA VAL A 107 -12.26 4.12 18.50
C VAL A 107 -12.53 2.72 19.05
N ASP A 108 -13.70 2.17 18.75
CA ASP A 108 -14.10 0.78 19.06
C ASP A 108 -14.13 -0.12 17.79
N TYR A 109 -13.57 0.38 16.69
CA TYR A 109 -13.45 -0.28 15.40
C TYR A 109 -12.01 -0.24 14.86
N GLN A 110 -11.72 -1.05 13.83
CA GLN A 110 -10.43 -1.01 13.13
C GLN A 110 -10.31 0.25 12.26
N THR A 111 -9.12 0.84 12.16
CA THR A 111 -8.80 1.96 11.28
C THR A 111 -7.88 1.49 10.14
N GLY A 112 -6.80 2.21 9.82
CA GLY A 112 -5.96 1.94 8.64
C GLY A 112 -5.38 0.51 8.62
N PRO A 113 -5.61 -0.26 7.53
CA PRO A 113 -5.05 -1.61 7.41
C PRO A 113 -3.55 -1.56 7.03
N ILE A 114 -2.89 -2.72 7.12
CA ILE A 114 -1.49 -2.86 6.72
C ILE A 114 -1.40 -2.96 5.20
N TYR A 115 -0.75 -1.99 4.56
CA TYR A 115 -0.48 -2.03 3.12
C TYR A 115 0.86 -2.70 2.82
N TRP A 116 0.89 -3.55 1.80
CA TRP A 116 2.12 -4.23 1.39
C TRP A 116 2.03 -4.68 -0.07
N GLY A 117 3.15 -5.10 -0.64
CA GLY A 117 3.17 -5.66 -1.99
C GLY A 117 4.51 -5.50 -2.69
N GLU A 118 4.59 -6.13 -3.86
CA GLU A 118 5.73 -6.11 -4.77
C GLU A 118 5.19 -6.15 -6.20
N PRO A 119 5.96 -5.68 -7.20
CA PRO A 119 5.53 -5.79 -8.59
C PRO A 119 5.28 -7.22 -9.05
N GLY A 120 4.31 -7.36 -9.95
CA GLY A 120 4.13 -8.57 -10.75
C GLY A 120 5.24 -8.71 -11.80
N THR A 121 5.67 -9.92 -12.17
CA THR A 121 5.24 -11.24 -11.67
C THR A 121 6.03 -11.74 -10.46
N ASN A 122 7.02 -10.98 -9.97
CA ASN A 122 7.88 -11.40 -8.85
C ASN A 122 7.07 -11.79 -7.61
N GLY A 123 6.00 -11.02 -7.29
CA GLY A 123 5.09 -11.34 -6.18
C GLY A 123 4.43 -12.72 -6.29
N GLN A 124 4.13 -13.18 -7.52
CA GLN A 124 3.52 -14.49 -7.76
C GLN A 124 4.38 -15.65 -7.26
N HIS A 125 5.71 -15.49 -7.34
CA HIS A 125 6.68 -16.49 -6.90
C HIS A 125 7.14 -16.30 -5.44
N SER A 126 6.52 -15.38 -4.70
CA SER A 126 6.89 -15.06 -3.32
C SER A 126 5.75 -15.38 -2.34
N PHE A 127 4.63 -14.66 -2.43
CA PHE A 127 3.59 -14.67 -1.40
C PHE A 127 2.19 -14.99 -1.92
N TYR A 128 2.00 -15.15 -3.23
CA TYR A 128 0.68 -15.46 -3.80
C TYR A 128 0.14 -16.81 -3.34
N GLN A 129 1.00 -17.75 -2.93
CA GLN A 129 0.58 -18.97 -2.25
C GLN A 129 -0.33 -18.68 -1.05
N LEU A 130 0.04 -17.69 -0.23
CA LEU A 130 -0.77 -17.26 0.91
C LEU A 130 -2.04 -16.54 0.46
N LEU A 131 -1.95 -15.69 -0.57
CA LEU A 131 -3.13 -15.00 -1.11
C LEU A 131 -4.19 -15.99 -1.59
N HIS A 132 -3.78 -17.09 -2.23
CA HIS A 132 -4.68 -18.08 -2.83
C HIS A 132 -5.18 -19.17 -1.89
N GLN A 133 -4.32 -19.73 -1.04
CA GLN A 133 -4.65 -20.90 -0.20
C GLN A 133 -4.40 -20.65 1.30
N GLY A 134 -4.02 -19.43 1.67
CA GLY A 134 -3.85 -19.04 3.06
C GLY A 134 -5.19 -18.82 3.77
N THR A 135 -5.13 -18.81 5.09
CA THR A 135 -6.30 -18.64 5.97
C THR A 135 -6.67 -17.18 6.24
N LYS A 136 -5.97 -16.22 5.62
CA LYS A 136 -6.25 -14.79 5.74
C LYS A 136 -6.96 -14.30 4.48
N LEU A 137 -7.98 -13.48 4.65
CA LEU A 137 -8.58 -12.70 3.57
C LEU A 137 -7.74 -11.45 3.34
N VAL A 138 -7.24 -11.26 2.12
CA VAL A 138 -6.41 -10.10 1.75
C VAL A 138 -6.96 -9.50 0.46
N PRO A 139 -7.66 -8.37 0.52
CA PRO A 139 -8.00 -7.58 -0.67
C PRO A 139 -6.76 -7.21 -1.47
N CYS A 140 -6.83 -7.36 -2.78
CA CYS A 140 -5.72 -7.14 -3.70
C CYS A 140 -6.06 -6.07 -4.73
N ASP A 141 -5.25 -5.01 -4.80
CA ASP A 141 -5.31 -4.01 -5.87
C ASP A 141 -4.28 -4.35 -6.95
N PHE A 142 -4.74 -4.89 -8.07
CA PHE A 142 -3.93 -5.10 -9.26
C PHE A 142 -3.87 -3.80 -10.07
N ILE A 143 -2.66 -3.35 -10.42
CA ILE A 143 -2.46 -2.17 -11.27
C ILE A 143 -1.76 -2.61 -12.55
N GLY A 144 -2.38 -2.39 -13.70
CA GLY A 144 -1.84 -2.78 -15.01
C GLY A 144 -1.91 -1.65 -16.04
N PHE A 145 -1.07 -1.75 -17.07
CA PHE A 145 -1.04 -0.79 -18.18
C PHE A 145 -1.22 -1.53 -19.51
N CYS A 146 -2.04 -1.00 -20.42
CA CYS A 146 -2.28 -1.62 -21.73
C CYS A 146 -1.04 -1.56 -22.65
N GLN A 147 -0.20 -0.54 -22.50
CA GLN A 147 0.97 -0.29 -23.34
C GLN A 147 2.26 -0.31 -22.52
N SER A 148 3.24 -1.10 -22.97
CA SER A 148 4.59 -1.12 -22.40
C SER A 148 5.36 0.15 -22.74
N LEU A 149 6.20 0.63 -21.80
CA LEU A 149 7.24 1.62 -22.09
C LEU A 149 8.40 1.03 -22.91
N ASN A 150 8.54 -0.30 -22.93
CA ASN A 150 9.59 -1.04 -23.61
C ASN A 150 8.95 -2.16 -24.47
N PRO A 151 8.40 -1.85 -25.66
CA PRO A 151 7.77 -2.86 -26.49
C PRO A 151 8.80 -3.89 -26.97
N LEU A 152 8.66 -5.13 -26.49
CA LEU A 152 9.56 -6.23 -26.81
C LEU A 152 8.78 -7.54 -26.99
N GLY A 153 8.61 -7.96 -28.25
CA GLY A 153 7.87 -9.18 -28.59
C GLY A 153 6.48 -9.22 -27.92
N ASN A 154 6.12 -10.38 -27.38
CA ASN A 154 4.88 -10.60 -26.63
C ASN A 154 5.06 -10.51 -25.11
N HIS A 155 6.16 -9.92 -24.61
CA HIS A 155 6.44 -9.87 -23.16
C HIS A 155 5.34 -9.15 -22.39
N HIS A 156 4.80 -8.07 -22.95
CA HIS A 156 3.74 -7.29 -22.30
C HIS A 156 2.42 -8.04 -22.24
N ASP A 157 2.06 -8.77 -23.30
CA ASP A 157 0.86 -9.62 -23.32
C ASP A 157 0.97 -10.77 -22.31
N LEU A 158 2.17 -11.36 -22.16
CA LEU A 158 2.44 -12.36 -21.13
C LEU A 158 2.33 -11.79 -19.71
N LEU A 159 2.77 -10.54 -19.49
CA LEU A 159 2.61 -9.85 -18.22
C LEU A 159 1.13 -9.56 -17.91
N MET A 160 0.38 -9.06 -18.89
CA MET A 160 -1.03 -8.70 -18.70
C MET A 160 -1.94 -9.92 -18.61
N SER A 161 -1.64 -11.02 -19.30
CA SER A 161 -2.38 -12.28 -19.12
C SER A 161 -2.30 -12.77 -17.67
N ASN A 162 -1.17 -12.55 -17.01
CA ASN A 162 -1.00 -12.85 -15.60
C ASN A 162 -1.84 -11.95 -14.69
N VAL A 163 -2.02 -10.65 -15.00
CA VAL A 163 -2.94 -9.78 -14.23
C VAL A 163 -4.36 -10.35 -14.25
N PHE A 164 -4.86 -10.62 -15.46
CA PHE A 164 -6.23 -11.08 -15.66
C PHE A 164 -6.46 -12.45 -15.06
N ALA A 165 -5.52 -13.38 -15.27
CA ALA A 165 -5.60 -14.73 -14.71
C ALA A 165 -5.55 -14.74 -13.18
N GLN A 166 -4.79 -13.84 -12.55
CA GLN A 166 -4.73 -13.78 -11.07
C GLN A 166 -6.02 -13.25 -10.46
N GLY A 167 -6.61 -12.20 -11.04
CA GLY A 167 -7.92 -11.72 -10.61
C GLY A 167 -9.01 -12.80 -10.76
N GLU A 168 -9.02 -13.50 -11.90
CA GLU A 168 -9.94 -14.63 -12.14
C GLU A 168 -9.72 -15.78 -11.15
N ALA A 169 -8.47 -16.19 -10.93
CA ALA A 169 -8.14 -17.28 -10.02
C ALA A 169 -8.50 -16.97 -8.56
N LEU A 170 -8.30 -15.73 -8.10
CA LEU A 170 -8.72 -15.29 -6.76
C LEU A 170 -10.24 -15.34 -6.61
N ALA A 171 -10.98 -14.91 -7.64
CA ALA A 171 -12.44 -14.88 -7.60
C ALA A 171 -13.07 -16.28 -7.63
N PHE A 172 -12.61 -17.15 -8.54
CA PHE A 172 -13.32 -18.41 -8.85
C PHE A 172 -12.64 -19.67 -8.33
N GLY A 173 -11.35 -19.60 -7.99
CA GLY A 173 -10.61 -20.75 -7.50
C GLY A 173 -10.62 -21.94 -8.48
N LYS A 174 -10.58 -23.15 -7.93
CA LYS A 174 -10.62 -24.41 -8.65
C LYS A 174 -11.17 -25.50 -7.72
N THR A 175 -12.31 -26.09 -8.07
CA THR A 175 -13.02 -27.05 -7.21
C THR A 175 -12.34 -28.40 -7.17
N ALA A 176 -12.65 -29.20 -6.15
CA ALA A 176 -12.12 -30.57 -6.02
C ALA A 176 -12.49 -31.45 -7.22
N GLU A 177 -13.68 -31.28 -7.81
CA GLU A 177 -14.13 -32.01 -9.00
C GLU A 177 -13.27 -31.66 -10.22
N GLN A 178 -12.98 -30.37 -10.42
CA GLN A 178 -12.09 -29.92 -11.49
C GLN A 178 -10.68 -30.49 -11.31
N VAL A 179 -10.16 -30.48 -10.07
CA VAL A 179 -8.85 -31.07 -9.75
C VAL A 179 -8.82 -32.57 -10.00
N ARG A 180 -9.89 -33.31 -9.66
CA ARG A 180 -10.01 -34.75 -9.96
C ARG A 180 -10.06 -35.02 -11.46
N ALA A 181 -10.79 -34.18 -12.22
CA ALA A 181 -10.91 -34.31 -13.67
C ALA A 181 -9.55 -34.15 -14.40
N GLU A 182 -8.58 -33.45 -13.80
CA GLU A 182 -7.20 -33.36 -14.29
C GLU A 182 -6.36 -34.63 -14.06
N GLY A 183 -6.93 -35.68 -13.47
CA GLY A 183 -6.22 -36.92 -13.13
C GLY A 183 -5.40 -36.84 -11.85
N THR A 184 -5.71 -35.89 -10.95
CA THR A 184 -5.02 -35.75 -9.66
C THR A 184 -5.34 -36.96 -8.76
N PRO A 185 -4.34 -37.61 -8.15
CA PRO A 185 -4.57 -38.64 -7.12
C PRO A 185 -5.40 -38.08 -5.96
N GLU A 186 -6.35 -38.87 -5.43
CA GLU A 186 -7.33 -38.38 -4.45
C GLU A 186 -6.72 -37.72 -3.21
N TRP A 187 -5.58 -38.25 -2.72
CA TRP A 187 -4.88 -37.68 -1.56
C TRP A 187 -4.33 -36.27 -1.83
N LEU A 188 -4.07 -35.91 -3.09
CA LEU A 188 -3.51 -34.61 -3.49
C LEU A 188 -4.60 -33.58 -3.84
N VAL A 189 -5.84 -34.02 -4.08
CA VAL A 189 -6.98 -33.16 -4.41
C VAL A 189 -7.17 -31.98 -3.44
N PRO A 190 -7.20 -32.16 -2.10
CA PRO A 190 -7.40 -31.03 -1.18
C PRO A 190 -6.25 -30.01 -1.23
N HIS A 191 -5.02 -30.44 -1.53
CA HIS A 191 -3.87 -29.54 -1.64
C HIS A 191 -3.85 -28.72 -2.94
N ARG A 192 -4.52 -29.19 -3.99
CA ARG A 192 -4.63 -28.52 -5.30
C ARG A 192 -5.97 -27.80 -5.50
N THR A 193 -6.86 -27.86 -4.51
CA THR A 193 -8.14 -27.15 -4.51
C THR A 193 -7.91 -25.69 -4.10
N PHE A 194 -8.59 -24.77 -4.79
CA PHE A 194 -8.56 -23.35 -4.50
C PHE A 194 -9.99 -22.91 -4.21
N GLU A 195 -10.22 -22.34 -3.02
CA GLU A 195 -11.57 -21.98 -2.57
C GLU A 195 -12.19 -20.84 -3.41
N GLY A 196 -11.36 -19.99 -4.03
CA GLY A 196 -11.83 -18.77 -4.67
C GLY A 196 -12.45 -17.81 -3.65
N ASN A 197 -13.37 -16.97 -4.10
CA ASN A 197 -14.06 -15.96 -3.29
C ASN A 197 -13.10 -15.01 -2.55
N ARG A 198 -11.99 -14.64 -3.21
CA ARG A 198 -10.97 -13.72 -2.67
C ARG A 198 -11.03 -12.39 -3.42
N PRO A 199 -11.17 -11.27 -2.70
CA PRO A 199 -11.49 -10.00 -3.34
C PRO A 199 -10.28 -9.38 -4.04
N SER A 200 -10.52 -8.81 -5.22
CA SER A 200 -9.55 -8.00 -5.92
C SER A 200 -10.19 -6.85 -6.70
N THR A 201 -9.43 -5.76 -6.84
CA THR A 201 -9.73 -4.63 -7.71
C THR A 201 -8.69 -4.60 -8.82
N THR A 202 -9.11 -4.38 -10.07
CA THR A 202 -8.19 -4.19 -11.19
C THR A 202 -8.26 -2.74 -11.67
N ILE A 203 -7.18 -2.00 -11.46
CA ILE A 203 -6.96 -0.65 -11.98
C ILE A 203 -6.17 -0.80 -13.28
N LEU A 204 -6.83 -0.55 -14.41
CA LEU A 204 -6.22 -0.65 -15.75
C LEU A 204 -6.14 0.74 -16.38
N ALA A 205 -4.94 1.12 -16.81
CA ALA A 205 -4.66 2.38 -17.50
C ALA A 205 -4.03 2.14 -18.87
N GLU A 206 -4.04 3.14 -19.75
CA GLU A 206 -3.46 2.97 -21.09
C GLU A 206 -1.94 2.76 -21.04
N ARG A 207 -1.22 3.64 -20.34
CA ARG A 207 0.25 3.66 -20.28
C ARG A 207 0.72 4.40 -19.03
N LEU A 208 1.85 3.99 -18.46
CA LEU A 208 2.47 4.70 -17.33
C LEU A 208 3.19 5.97 -17.80
N THR A 209 2.42 7.04 -17.97
CA THR A 209 2.93 8.40 -18.24
C THR A 209 3.07 9.19 -16.93
N PRO A 210 3.80 10.34 -16.92
CA PRO A 210 3.84 11.21 -15.75
C PRO A 210 2.44 11.63 -15.26
N GLU A 211 1.55 12.00 -16.17
CA GLU A 211 0.15 12.33 -15.86
C GLU A 211 -0.59 11.15 -15.22
N MET A 212 -0.41 9.93 -15.75
CA MET A 212 -1.03 8.74 -15.18
C MET A 212 -0.48 8.43 -13.78
N LEU A 213 0.81 8.62 -13.54
CA LEU A 213 1.40 8.48 -12.21
C LEU A 213 0.77 9.49 -11.24
N GLY A 214 0.59 10.74 -11.64
CA GLY A 214 -0.08 11.75 -10.81
C GLY A 214 -1.52 11.37 -10.48
N LYS A 215 -2.30 10.90 -11.46
CA LYS A 215 -3.66 10.38 -11.24
C LYS A 215 -3.68 9.21 -10.25
N LEU A 216 -2.73 8.29 -10.38
CA LEU A 216 -2.65 7.10 -9.54
C LEU A 216 -2.27 7.46 -8.09
N VAL A 217 -1.34 8.40 -7.88
CA VAL A 217 -1.00 8.87 -6.52
C VAL A 217 -2.21 9.55 -5.88
N ALA A 218 -2.79 10.55 -6.55
CA ALA A 218 -3.95 11.30 -6.03
C ALA A 218 -5.16 10.39 -5.77
N LEU A 219 -5.34 9.33 -6.55
CA LEU A 219 -6.39 8.32 -6.32
C LEU A 219 -6.27 7.69 -4.92
N TYR A 220 -5.06 7.29 -4.54
CA TYR A 220 -4.81 6.72 -3.21
C TYR A 220 -4.85 7.78 -2.12
N GLU A 221 -4.38 9.00 -2.36
CA GLU A 221 -4.47 10.11 -1.40
C GLU A 221 -5.94 10.39 -1.01
N HIS A 222 -6.83 10.48 -2.00
CA HIS A 222 -8.27 10.69 -1.78
C HIS A 222 -8.98 9.47 -1.21
N SER A 223 -8.53 8.25 -1.52
CA SER A 223 -9.05 7.02 -0.90
C SER A 223 -8.69 6.97 0.59
N VAL A 224 -7.46 7.33 0.95
CA VAL A 224 -7.01 7.46 2.35
C VAL A 224 -7.82 8.52 3.08
N PHE A 225 -8.02 9.68 2.45
CA PHE A 225 -8.87 10.74 3.00
C PHE A 225 -10.31 10.28 3.22
N THR A 226 -10.93 9.62 2.24
CA THR A 226 -12.29 9.08 2.35
C THR A 226 -12.43 8.17 3.58
N GLN A 227 -11.48 7.24 3.75
CA GLN A 227 -11.47 6.33 4.90
C GLN A 227 -11.31 7.08 6.23
N GLY A 228 -10.36 8.02 6.29
CA GLY A 228 -10.09 8.81 7.49
C GLY A 228 -11.29 9.65 7.94
N ILE A 229 -12.02 10.25 6.98
CA ILE A 229 -13.24 11.01 7.27
C ILE A 229 -14.34 10.11 7.83
N ILE A 230 -14.54 8.91 7.30
CA ILE A 230 -15.56 7.98 7.80
C ILE A 230 -15.21 7.46 9.20
N TRP A 231 -13.93 7.25 9.49
CA TRP A 231 -13.44 6.88 10.82
C TRP A 231 -13.27 8.08 11.77
N GLU A 232 -13.57 9.30 11.31
CA GLU A 232 -13.43 10.53 12.09
C GLU A 232 -12.04 10.70 12.74
N ILE A 233 -10.97 10.30 12.05
CA ILE A 233 -9.58 10.42 12.52
C ILE A 233 -8.83 11.52 11.78
N ASP A 234 -7.77 12.04 12.39
CA ASP A 234 -6.85 12.95 11.72
C ASP A 234 -5.88 12.17 10.81
N SER A 235 -6.15 12.15 9.50
CA SER A 235 -5.27 11.55 8.50
C SER A 235 -3.98 12.33 8.23
N PHE A 236 -3.82 13.53 8.79
CA PHE A 236 -2.78 14.49 8.42
C PHE A 236 -1.75 14.74 9.53
N ASP A 237 -2.02 14.33 10.77
CA ASP A 237 -1.02 14.30 11.86
C ASP A 237 -0.16 13.02 11.87
N GLN A 238 0.88 12.98 12.71
CA GLN A 238 1.73 11.79 12.91
C GLN A 238 2.38 11.72 14.31
N TRP A 239 1.62 11.94 15.39
CA TRP A 239 2.20 11.98 16.76
C TRP A 239 2.93 10.70 17.19
N GLY A 240 2.59 9.55 16.60
CA GLY A 240 3.18 8.25 16.93
C GLY A 240 4.71 8.16 16.75
N VAL A 241 5.34 9.03 15.95
CA VAL A 241 6.79 8.99 15.73
C VAL A 241 7.60 9.72 16.80
N GLU A 242 6.98 10.56 17.63
CA GLU A 242 7.69 11.45 18.55
C GLU A 242 8.31 10.70 19.73
N LEU A 243 7.62 9.69 20.27
CA LEU A 243 8.13 8.89 21.39
C LEU A 243 9.47 8.21 21.05
N GLY A 244 9.56 7.62 19.86
CA GLY A 244 10.79 6.97 19.38
C GLY A 244 11.96 7.96 19.27
N LYS A 245 11.71 9.17 18.77
CA LYS A 245 12.74 10.23 18.67
C LYS A 245 13.24 10.67 20.04
N VAL A 246 12.34 10.83 21.02
CA VAL A 246 12.71 11.20 22.40
C VAL A 246 13.56 10.11 23.06
N LEU A 247 13.13 8.85 22.95
CA LEU A 247 13.87 7.71 23.52
C LEU A 247 15.23 7.54 22.84
N ALA A 248 15.33 7.67 21.52
CA ALA A 248 16.59 7.59 20.80
C ALA A 248 17.58 8.70 21.21
N LYS A 249 17.10 9.94 21.41
CA LYS A 249 17.92 11.05 21.92
C LYS A 249 18.43 10.84 23.35
N LYS A 250 17.68 10.11 24.18
CA LYS A 250 18.15 9.70 25.50
C LYS A 250 19.23 8.62 25.37
N ILE A 251 18.93 7.56 24.63
CA ILE A 251 19.82 6.40 24.48
C ILE A 251 21.15 6.77 23.83
N ILE A 252 21.18 7.66 22.83
CA ILE A 252 22.44 8.03 22.16
C ILE A 252 23.48 8.60 23.14
N GLY A 253 23.06 9.30 24.19
CA GLY A 253 23.95 9.79 25.25
C GLY A 253 24.54 8.66 26.11
N GLU A 254 23.84 7.54 26.23
CA GLU A 254 24.23 6.36 27.01
C GLU A 254 25.09 5.38 26.21
N LEU A 255 25.28 5.61 24.90
CA LEU A 255 26.16 4.80 24.04
C LEU A 255 27.61 5.32 23.97
N GLY A 256 27.92 6.41 24.69
CA GLY A 256 29.27 7.00 24.77
C GLY A 256 30.27 6.14 25.55
N ASP A 257 31.53 6.57 25.66
CA ASP A 257 32.61 5.71 26.19
C ASP A 257 32.57 5.52 27.73
N ALA A 258 32.03 6.50 28.47
CA ALA A 258 31.88 6.40 29.92
C ALA A 258 30.72 5.46 30.30
N GLU A 259 30.85 4.69 31.39
CA GLU A 259 29.78 3.80 31.88
C GLU A 259 28.59 4.61 32.41
N PRO A 260 27.39 4.48 31.81
CA PRO A 260 26.22 5.26 32.17
C PRO A 260 25.45 4.58 33.29
N GLU A 261 24.77 5.38 34.09
CA GLU A 261 23.69 4.87 34.95
C GLU A 261 22.44 4.66 34.08
N LEU A 262 22.11 3.40 33.80
CA LEU A 262 20.97 3.05 32.95
C LEU A 262 19.69 2.93 33.78
N GLN A 263 18.64 3.62 33.34
CA GLN A 263 17.32 3.66 34.01
C GLN A 263 16.18 3.19 33.10
N HIS A 264 16.45 2.26 32.18
CA HIS A 264 15.43 1.62 31.35
C HIS A 264 15.04 0.26 31.92
N ASP A 265 14.14 -0.44 31.23
CA ASP A 265 13.83 -1.83 31.52
C ASP A 265 15.06 -2.75 31.35
N SER A 266 14.97 -3.96 31.89
CA SER A 266 16.07 -4.92 31.90
C SER A 266 16.55 -5.33 30.50
N SER A 267 15.65 -5.37 29.50
CA SER A 267 16.00 -5.73 28.13
C SER A 267 16.84 -4.62 27.49
N THR A 268 16.34 -3.38 27.53
CA THR A 268 17.03 -2.22 26.97
C THR A 268 18.41 -2.02 27.60
N ASN A 269 18.50 -2.14 28.93
CA ASN A 269 19.78 -2.02 29.63
C ASN A 269 20.79 -3.10 29.21
N ALA A 270 20.33 -4.34 29.05
CA ALA A 270 21.18 -5.44 28.61
C ALA A 270 21.68 -5.23 27.17
N LEU A 271 20.82 -4.72 26.27
CA LEU A 271 21.17 -4.41 24.89
C LEU A 271 22.21 -3.28 24.79
N ILE A 272 22.01 -2.19 25.54
CA ILE A 272 22.97 -1.08 25.59
C ILE A 272 24.34 -1.58 26.06
N ARG A 273 24.40 -2.33 27.15
CA ARG A 273 25.66 -2.89 27.66
C ARG A 273 26.30 -3.85 26.66
N ARG A 274 25.52 -4.74 26.03
CA ARG A 274 26.02 -5.66 25.01
C ARG A 274 26.59 -4.93 23.80
N TYR A 275 25.90 -3.90 23.30
CA TYR A 275 26.38 -3.08 22.19
C TYR A 275 27.70 -2.39 22.55
N ARG A 276 27.76 -1.73 23.71
CA ARG A 276 28.97 -1.06 24.21
C ARG A 276 30.15 -2.01 24.36
N GLY A 277 29.93 -3.24 24.83
CA GLY A 277 30.98 -4.24 25.01
C GLY A 277 31.49 -4.89 23.72
N LEU A 278 30.76 -4.74 22.60
CA LEU A 278 31.17 -5.23 21.27
C LEU A 278 31.75 -4.14 20.36
N ARG A 279 31.67 -2.88 20.79
CA ARG A 279 32.23 -1.71 20.10
C ARG A 279 33.67 -1.47 20.54
#